data_AF-A0A2D9T0R5-F1
#
_entry.id   AF-A0A2D9T0R5-F1
#
_cell.length_a   1.000
_cell.length_b   1.000
_cell.length_c   1.000
_cell.angle_alpha   90.00
_cell.angle_beta   90.00
_cell.angle_gamma   90.00
#
_symmetry.space_group_name_H-M   'P 1'
#
loop_
_entity.id
_entity.type
_entity.pdbx_description
1 polymer ?
#
loop_
_entity_poly.entity_id
_entity_poly.type
_entity_poly.pdbx_seq_one_letter_code
_entity_poly.pdbx_strand_id
1 'polypeptide(L)'
;MSVVDELSLAAAAAAASAGPRAGLRAYRSLVDGLAGEARARAILGGLECATALGDAPALDAFIARWRVQSGDDHFPAVAERCLALHEVSPAHALALARVESERRPEDARPHYLLGRLLGDEGRDAYHRARHLAARAPRQPELLEAIAARLVWLGEGPEGFDRGGRPATARLGKARLDLRRGGRYARTAALDVLLELASGPHRDPALALAAEHAQHPSLTPIELDRLRTLFREHLDGPRRADALAWLDAREHLDRGERPAPESAVHAAALAAQSALERGAPPTGTTPDALALAVVALHGEREAQREPLLRLADHEGLVATTEPLLAAAALGHAADPETARRLALRLLALPNRASRGWLRLAQASRGEVQRQALERAEGAGEPGADEASGLAARAAAWKAYEAGDEDGAARHLAQARVKLRRS
;
A
#
# COMPACT_ATOMS: atom_id res chain seq x y z
N MET A 1 -48.28 -8.30 -2.77
CA MET A 1 -46.98 -8.71 -3.35
C MET A 1 -47.30 -9.36 -4.69
N SER A 2 -46.72 -8.89 -5.80
CA SER A 2 -47.08 -9.41 -7.12
C SER A 2 -46.37 -10.75 -7.37
N VAL A 3 -46.95 -11.62 -8.21
CA VAL A 3 -46.32 -12.89 -8.64
C VAL A 3 -44.91 -12.63 -9.24
N VAL A 4 -44.71 -11.45 -9.83
CA VAL A 4 -43.45 -10.99 -10.41
C VAL A 4 -42.39 -10.71 -9.34
N ASP A 5 -42.78 -10.19 -8.17
CA ASP A 5 -41.89 -9.99 -7.03
C ASP A 5 -41.47 -11.32 -6.38
N GLU A 6 -42.41 -12.26 -6.28
CA GLU A 6 -42.17 -13.59 -5.74
C GLU A 6 -41.13 -14.37 -6.57
N LEU A 7 -41.17 -14.23 -7.90
CA LEU A 7 -40.19 -14.86 -8.80
C LEU A 7 -38.78 -14.28 -8.64
N SER A 8 -38.65 -12.95 -8.47
CA SER A 8 -37.36 -12.32 -8.20
C SER A 8 -36.80 -12.71 -6.83
N LEU A 9 -37.66 -12.86 -5.82
CA LEU A 9 -37.28 -13.32 -4.48
C LEU A 9 -36.90 -14.79 -4.47
N ALA A 10 -37.60 -15.65 -5.22
CA ALA A 10 -37.26 -17.06 -5.35
C ALA A 10 -35.88 -17.27 -6.01
N ALA A 11 -35.53 -16.45 -7.01
CA ALA A 11 -34.20 -16.48 -7.61
C ALA A 11 -33.10 -16.07 -6.61
N ALA A 12 -33.36 -15.06 -5.78
CA ALA A 12 -32.45 -14.66 -4.69
C ALA A 12 -32.31 -15.76 -3.63
N ALA A 13 -33.41 -16.42 -3.26
CA ALA A 13 -33.41 -17.55 -2.34
C ALA A 13 -32.62 -18.75 -2.91
N ALA A 14 -32.73 -19.02 -4.21
CA ALA A 14 -31.95 -20.05 -4.89
C ALA A 14 -30.44 -19.72 -4.87
N ALA A 15 -30.06 -18.45 -5.07
CA ALA A 15 -28.67 -18.02 -4.96
C ALA A 15 -28.11 -18.22 -3.54
N ALA A 16 -28.90 -17.89 -2.51
CA ALA A 16 -28.49 -18.01 -1.11
C ALA A 16 -28.41 -19.47 -0.63
N SER A 17 -29.36 -20.32 -1.04
CA SER A 17 -29.48 -21.70 -0.55
C SER A 17 -28.69 -22.73 -1.36
N ALA A 18 -28.66 -22.58 -2.70
CA ALA A 18 -28.03 -23.53 -3.62
C ALA A 18 -26.79 -22.94 -4.33
N GLY A 19 -26.42 -21.71 -4.00
CA GLY A 19 -25.20 -21.04 -4.44
C GLY A 19 -25.30 -20.29 -5.77
N PRO A 20 -24.22 -19.58 -6.17
CA PRO A 20 -24.23 -18.65 -7.31
C PRO A 20 -24.58 -19.30 -8.66
N ARG A 21 -24.26 -20.59 -8.86
CA ARG A 21 -24.61 -21.30 -10.11
C ARG A 21 -26.11 -21.50 -10.26
N ALA A 22 -26.81 -21.83 -9.16
CA ALA A 22 -28.26 -22.00 -9.16
C ALA A 22 -28.95 -20.65 -9.34
N GLY A 23 -28.50 -19.63 -8.60
CA GLY A 23 -28.96 -18.25 -8.75
C GLY A 23 -28.81 -17.73 -10.18
N LEU A 24 -27.63 -17.91 -10.79
CA LEU A 24 -27.37 -17.45 -12.17
C LEU A 24 -28.32 -18.09 -13.18
N ARG A 25 -28.62 -19.39 -13.06
CA ARG A 25 -29.59 -20.09 -13.92
C ARG A 25 -30.99 -19.53 -13.74
N ALA A 26 -31.42 -19.32 -12.50
CA ALA A 26 -32.72 -18.75 -12.18
C ALA A 26 -32.86 -17.33 -12.77
N TYR A 27 -31.90 -16.44 -12.52
CA TYR A 27 -31.93 -15.08 -13.05
C TYR A 27 -31.92 -15.03 -14.59
N ARG A 28 -31.10 -15.86 -15.26
CA ARG A 28 -31.09 -15.94 -16.73
C ARG A 28 -32.45 -16.35 -17.30
N SER A 29 -33.16 -17.27 -16.65
CA SER A 29 -34.47 -17.75 -17.13
C SER A 29 -35.61 -16.76 -16.91
N LEU A 30 -35.51 -15.89 -15.90
CA LEU A 30 -36.61 -15.02 -15.48
C LEU A 30 -36.48 -13.61 -16.05
N VAL A 31 -35.26 -13.07 -16.18
CA VAL A 31 -35.02 -11.64 -16.41
C VAL A 31 -35.74 -11.06 -17.62
N ASP A 32 -35.91 -11.83 -18.69
CA ASP A 32 -36.54 -11.36 -19.92
C ASP A 32 -38.09 -11.36 -19.83
N GLY A 33 -38.67 -12.03 -18.83
CA GLY A 33 -40.11 -12.01 -18.54
C GLY A 33 -40.53 -11.00 -17.44
N LEU A 34 -39.58 -10.30 -16.83
CA LEU A 34 -39.84 -9.31 -15.78
C LEU A 34 -39.90 -7.89 -16.39
N ALA A 35 -40.52 -6.95 -15.67
CA ALA A 35 -40.54 -5.53 -16.02
C ALA A 35 -40.22 -4.65 -14.79
N GLY A 36 -39.90 -3.37 -15.05
CA GLY A 36 -39.69 -2.37 -14.00
C GLY A 36 -38.63 -2.77 -12.97
N GLU A 37 -38.92 -2.49 -11.69
CA GLU A 37 -38.02 -2.73 -10.56
C GLU A 37 -37.63 -4.22 -10.41
N ALA A 38 -38.57 -5.15 -10.62
CA ALA A 38 -38.29 -6.58 -10.53
C ALA A 38 -37.26 -7.03 -11.58
N ARG A 39 -37.34 -6.49 -12.80
CA ARG A 39 -36.34 -6.73 -13.84
C ARG A 39 -34.97 -6.17 -13.44
N ALA A 40 -34.93 -4.95 -12.89
CA ALA A 40 -33.69 -4.34 -12.44
C ALA A 40 -33.01 -5.17 -11.33
N ARG A 41 -33.77 -5.61 -10.32
CA ARG A 41 -33.26 -6.50 -9.25
C ARG A 41 -32.74 -7.83 -9.80
N ALA A 42 -33.44 -8.43 -10.76
CA ALA A 42 -33.00 -9.67 -11.40
C ALA A 42 -31.70 -9.49 -12.21
N ILE A 43 -31.53 -8.37 -12.92
CA ILE A 43 -30.27 -8.06 -13.63
C ILE A 43 -29.12 -7.90 -12.64
N LEU A 44 -29.31 -7.13 -11.56
CA LEU A 44 -28.28 -6.89 -10.55
C LEU A 44 -27.90 -8.15 -9.77
N GLY A 45 -28.88 -9.01 -9.43
CA GLY A 45 -28.62 -10.32 -8.82
C GLY A 45 -27.93 -11.29 -9.79
N GLY A 46 -28.26 -11.22 -11.07
CA GLY A 46 -27.56 -11.95 -12.13
C GLY A 46 -26.09 -11.53 -12.27
N LEU A 47 -25.81 -10.22 -12.24
CA LEU A 47 -24.45 -9.67 -12.24
C LEU A 47 -23.65 -10.13 -11.03
N GLU A 48 -24.25 -10.13 -9.83
CA GLU A 48 -23.60 -10.64 -8.62
C GLU A 48 -23.20 -12.11 -8.74
N CYS A 49 -24.14 -12.97 -9.15
CA CYS A 49 -23.87 -14.39 -9.33
C CYS A 49 -22.80 -14.63 -10.40
N ALA A 50 -22.86 -13.88 -11.51
CA ALA A 50 -21.88 -13.96 -12.59
C ALA A 50 -20.48 -13.52 -12.12
N THR A 51 -20.41 -12.46 -11.32
CA THR A 51 -19.16 -11.96 -10.73
C THR A 51 -18.53 -13.01 -9.81
N ALA A 52 -19.33 -13.61 -8.92
CA ALA A 52 -18.88 -14.65 -8.01
C ALA A 52 -18.36 -15.92 -8.72
N LEU A 53 -18.81 -16.17 -9.96
CA LEU A 53 -18.40 -17.32 -10.77
C LEU A 53 -17.30 -17.01 -11.78
N GLY A 54 -16.97 -15.73 -12.00
CA GLY A 54 -16.10 -15.31 -13.10
C GLY A 54 -16.66 -15.63 -14.50
N ASP A 55 -17.99 -15.72 -14.66
CA ASP A 55 -18.64 -16.05 -15.94
C ASP A 55 -18.73 -14.79 -16.82
N ALA A 56 -17.67 -14.54 -17.61
CA ALA A 56 -17.61 -13.38 -18.52
C ALA A 56 -18.78 -13.31 -19.52
N PRO A 57 -19.18 -14.40 -20.22
CA PRO A 57 -20.37 -14.37 -21.08
C PRO A 57 -21.66 -13.98 -20.33
N ALA A 58 -21.82 -14.40 -19.06
CA ALA A 58 -22.94 -13.94 -18.25
C ALA A 58 -22.90 -12.43 -18.00
N LEU A 59 -21.72 -11.91 -17.63
CA LEU A 59 -21.52 -10.50 -17.34
C LEU A 59 -21.89 -9.64 -18.54
N ASP A 60 -21.38 -9.96 -19.73
CA ASP A 60 -21.74 -9.29 -20.98
C ASP A 60 -23.25 -9.30 -21.23
N ALA A 61 -23.88 -10.46 -21.06
CA ALA A 61 -25.32 -10.62 -21.30
C ALA A 61 -26.19 -9.82 -20.30
N PHE A 62 -25.76 -9.68 -19.04
CA PHE A 62 -26.50 -8.87 -18.07
C PHE A 62 -26.22 -7.37 -18.22
N ILE A 63 -24.99 -6.96 -18.58
CA ILE A 63 -24.67 -5.56 -18.90
C ILE A 63 -25.48 -5.09 -20.11
N ALA A 64 -25.61 -5.93 -21.14
CA ALA A 64 -26.44 -5.64 -22.32
C ALA A 64 -27.92 -5.45 -21.93
N ARG A 65 -28.46 -6.28 -21.03
CA ARG A 65 -29.83 -6.14 -20.50
C ARG A 65 -30.01 -4.88 -19.65
N TRP A 66 -28.99 -4.51 -18.88
CA TRP A 66 -28.99 -3.29 -18.08
C TRP A 66 -29.11 -2.05 -18.96
N ARG A 67 -28.42 -2.02 -20.11
CA ARG A 67 -28.45 -0.88 -21.06
C ARG A 67 -29.87 -0.45 -21.46
N VAL A 68 -30.75 -1.41 -21.69
CA VAL A 68 -32.14 -1.15 -22.12
C VAL A 68 -33.15 -1.12 -20.97
N GLN A 69 -32.69 -1.23 -19.71
CA GLN A 69 -33.57 -1.13 -18.55
C GLN A 69 -34.11 0.31 -18.42
N SER A 70 -35.40 0.44 -18.15
CA SER A 70 -36.07 1.70 -17.79
C SER A 70 -36.45 1.69 -16.30
N GLY A 71 -36.69 2.87 -15.71
CA GLY A 71 -37.20 2.98 -14.35
C GLY A 71 -36.19 3.49 -13.29
N ASP A 72 -36.52 3.18 -12.04
CA ASP A 72 -36.12 3.87 -10.79
C ASP A 72 -34.62 4.00 -10.48
N ASP A 73 -34.32 4.73 -9.40
CA ASP A 73 -32.97 4.97 -8.88
C ASP A 73 -32.34 3.74 -8.22
N HIS A 74 -31.60 2.98 -9.02
CA HIS A 74 -30.76 1.88 -8.57
C HIS A 74 -29.27 2.24 -8.50
N PHE A 75 -28.91 3.53 -8.58
CA PHE A 75 -27.50 3.94 -8.64
C PHE A 75 -26.63 3.37 -7.50
N PRO A 76 -27.07 3.36 -6.21
CA PRO A 76 -26.26 2.79 -5.13
C PRO A 76 -25.90 1.32 -5.36
N ALA A 77 -26.85 0.51 -5.82
CA ALA A 77 -26.62 -0.90 -6.12
C ALA A 77 -25.71 -1.07 -7.33
N VAL A 78 -25.87 -0.26 -8.39
CA VAL A 78 -24.96 -0.29 -9.54
C VAL A 78 -23.54 0.09 -9.14
N ALA A 79 -23.37 1.10 -8.29
CA ALA A 79 -22.07 1.55 -7.80
C ALA A 79 -21.37 0.45 -7.00
N GLU A 80 -22.09 -0.21 -6.09
CA GLU A 80 -21.59 -1.37 -5.34
C GLU A 80 -21.15 -2.50 -6.27
N ARG A 81 -21.98 -2.84 -7.27
CA ARG A 81 -21.64 -3.87 -8.26
C ARG A 81 -20.45 -3.50 -9.13
N CYS A 82 -20.31 -2.24 -9.55
CA CYS A 82 -19.14 -1.78 -10.29
C CYS A 82 -17.86 -1.93 -9.47
N LEU A 83 -17.89 -1.60 -8.18
CA LEU A 83 -16.72 -1.73 -7.30
C LEU A 83 -16.33 -3.19 -7.08
N ALA A 84 -17.30 -4.05 -6.75
CA ALA A 84 -17.05 -5.49 -6.59
C ALA A 84 -16.55 -6.13 -7.89
N LEU A 85 -17.13 -5.74 -9.03
CA LEU A 85 -16.72 -6.24 -10.33
C LEU A 85 -15.34 -5.72 -10.75
N HIS A 86 -14.92 -4.53 -10.29
CA HIS A 86 -13.61 -3.97 -10.65
C HIS A 86 -12.45 -4.80 -10.08
N GLU A 87 -12.64 -5.45 -8.93
CA GLU A 87 -11.64 -6.33 -8.32
C GLU A 87 -11.40 -7.61 -9.13
N VAL A 88 -12.44 -8.11 -9.79
CA VAL A 88 -12.41 -9.39 -10.54
C VAL A 88 -12.20 -9.16 -12.04
N SER A 89 -12.85 -8.14 -12.60
CA SER A 89 -12.82 -7.80 -14.01
C SER A 89 -12.99 -6.29 -14.25
N PRO A 90 -11.88 -5.52 -14.29
CA PRO A 90 -11.90 -4.08 -14.54
C PRO A 90 -12.65 -3.70 -15.83
N ALA A 91 -12.55 -4.51 -16.88
CA ALA A 91 -13.18 -4.26 -18.17
C ALA A 91 -14.72 -4.26 -18.09
N HIS A 92 -15.32 -5.23 -17.40
CA HIS A 92 -16.78 -5.30 -17.25
C HIS A 92 -17.30 -4.26 -16.26
N ALA A 93 -16.53 -3.90 -15.23
CA ALA A 93 -16.88 -2.79 -14.34
C ALA A 93 -16.94 -1.45 -15.09
N LEU A 94 -15.96 -1.20 -15.96
CA LEU A 94 -15.97 -0.04 -16.85
C LEU A 94 -17.15 -0.07 -17.82
N ALA A 95 -17.46 -1.22 -18.41
CA ALA A 95 -18.61 -1.37 -19.31
C ALA A 95 -19.93 -1.08 -18.61
N LEU A 96 -20.13 -1.60 -17.39
CA LEU A 96 -21.34 -1.35 -16.59
C LEU A 96 -21.47 0.14 -16.20
N ALA A 97 -20.39 0.78 -15.77
CA ALA A 97 -20.39 2.19 -15.42
C ALA A 97 -20.64 3.11 -16.62
N ARG A 98 -20.10 2.78 -17.80
CA ARG A 98 -20.40 3.48 -19.06
C ARG A 98 -21.89 3.39 -19.40
N VAL A 99 -22.45 2.18 -19.33
CA VAL A 99 -23.88 1.96 -19.57
C VAL A 99 -24.74 2.77 -18.60
N GLU A 100 -24.39 2.81 -17.32
CA GLU A 100 -25.15 3.60 -16.34
C GLU A 100 -25.06 5.12 -16.61
N SER A 101 -23.88 5.60 -17.00
CA SER A 101 -23.64 6.98 -17.43
C SER A 101 -24.44 7.37 -18.68
N GLU A 102 -24.58 6.45 -19.64
CA GLU A 102 -25.41 6.63 -20.84
C GLU A 102 -26.91 6.63 -20.53
N ARG A 103 -27.36 5.73 -19.64
CA ARG A 103 -28.77 5.65 -19.24
C ARG A 103 -29.24 6.88 -18.45
N ARG A 104 -28.32 7.54 -17.77
CA ARG A 104 -28.60 8.70 -16.91
C ARG A 104 -27.72 9.89 -17.29
N PRO A 105 -27.92 10.47 -18.48
CA PRO A 105 -27.04 11.51 -19.00
C PRO A 105 -27.07 12.81 -18.17
N GLU A 106 -28.16 13.06 -17.45
CA GLU A 106 -28.38 14.25 -16.61
C GLU A 106 -27.99 14.06 -15.13
N ASP A 107 -27.66 12.84 -14.70
CA ASP A 107 -27.27 12.55 -13.32
C ASP A 107 -25.74 12.60 -13.19
N ALA A 108 -25.22 13.40 -12.25
CA ALA A 108 -23.79 13.54 -12.03
C ALA A 108 -23.14 12.27 -11.45
N ARG A 109 -23.87 11.45 -10.68
CA ARG A 109 -23.31 10.34 -9.91
C ARG A 109 -22.71 9.23 -10.79
N PRO A 110 -23.39 8.76 -11.86
CA PRO A 110 -22.81 7.80 -12.81
C PRO A 110 -21.54 8.28 -13.52
N HIS A 111 -21.47 9.55 -13.92
CA HIS A 111 -20.27 10.11 -14.55
C HIS A 111 -19.09 10.17 -13.57
N TYR A 112 -19.36 10.51 -12.30
CA TYR A 112 -18.33 10.47 -11.26
C TYR A 112 -17.81 9.04 -11.03
N LEU A 113 -18.69 8.05 -10.95
CA LEU A 113 -18.31 6.64 -10.83
C LEU A 113 -17.47 6.18 -12.02
N LEU A 114 -17.89 6.50 -13.24
CA LEU A 114 -17.14 6.19 -14.46
C LEU A 114 -15.73 6.80 -14.41
N GLY A 115 -15.63 8.09 -14.04
CA GLY A 115 -14.33 8.73 -13.85
C GLY A 115 -13.46 8.01 -12.83
N ARG A 116 -14.03 7.53 -11.72
CA ARG A 116 -13.30 6.76 -10.68
C ARG A 116 -12.71 5.48 -11.22
N LEU A 117 -13.45 4.74 -12.04
CA LEU A 117 -13.00 3.48 -12.60
C LEU A 117 -11.98 3.67 -13.74
N LEU A 118 -12.08 4.77 -14.49
CA LEU A 118 -11.10 5.13 -15.54
C LEU A 118 -9.77 5.66 -14.98
N GLY A 119 -9.73 6.07 -13.70
CA GLY A 119 -8.52 6.58 -13.08
C GLY A 119 -8.01 7.85 -13.79
N ASP A 120 -6.78 7.81 -14.30
CA ASP A 120 -6.12 8.95 -14.95
C ASP A 120 -6.80 9.37 -16.27
N GLU A 121 -7.44 8.42 -16.96
CA GLU A 121 -8.19 8.66 -18.20
C GLU A 121 -9.61 9.20 -17.95
N GLY A 122 -10.06 9.25 -16.69
CA GLY A 122 -11.43 9.61 -16.31
C GLY A 122 -11.77 11.10 -16.35
N ARG A 123 -10.86 11.94 -16.86
CA ARG A 123 -10.93 13.41 -16.80
C ARG A 123 -12.22 13.98 -17.39
N ASP A 124 -12.61 13.56 -18.59
CA ASP A 124 -13.81 14.04 -19.26
C ASP A 124 -15.09 13.65 -18.49
N ALA A 125 -15.10 12.45 -17.93
CA ALA A 125 -16.20 11.97 -17.10
C ALA A 125 -16.34 12.82 -15.82
N TYR A 126 -15.23 13.22 -15.18
CA TYR A 126 -15.25 14.12 -14.04
C TYR A 126 -15.71 15.53 -14.39
N HIS A 127 -15.30 16.08 -15.54
CA HIS A 127 -15.79 17.39 -15.99
C HIS A 127 -17.29 17.37 -16.25
N ARG A 128 -17.79 16.31 -16.89
CA ARG A 128 -19.22 16.12 -17.10
C ARG A 128 -19.97 15.99 -15.79
N ALA A 129 -19.45 15.19 -14.84
CA ALA A 129 -20.02 15.06 -13.50
C ALA A 129 -20.08 16.43 -12.77
N ARG A 130 -19.00 17.21 -12.83
CA ARG A 130 -18.92 18.54 -12.19
C ARG A 130 -19.97 19.48 -12.76
N HIS A 131 -20.08 19.53 -14.09
CA HIS A 131 -21.03 20.38 -14.78
C HIS A 131 -22.49 20.04 -14.44
N LEU A 132 -22.82 18.75 -14.36
CA LEU A 132 -24.16 18.28 -13.97
C LEU A 132 -24.44 18.55 -12.48
N ALA A 133 -23.49 18.27 -11.60
CA ALA A 133 -23.64 18.48 -10.16
C ALA A 133 -23.79 19.98 -9.83
N ALA A 134 -23.14 20.87 -10.57
CA ALA A 134 -23.25 22.33 -10.40
C ALA A 134 -24.64 22.87 -10.76
N ARG A 135 -25.36 22.18 -11.65
CA ARG A 135 -26.74 22.54 -12.05
C ARG A 135 -27.80 21.98 -11.09
N ALA A 136 -27.44 21.04 -10.23
CA ALA A 136 -28.35 20.40 -9.29
C ALA A 136 -28.22 21.03 -7.88
N PRO A 137 -29.28 21.65 -7.32
CA PRO A 137 -29.20 22.45 -6.10
C PRO A 137 -28.95 21.67 -4.78
N ARG A 138 -28.56 20.38 -4.82
CA ARG A 138 -28.54 19.50 -3.63
C ARG A 138 -27.40 18.47 -3.56
N GLN A 139 -26.26 18.70 -4.23
CA GLN A 139 -25.14 17.74 -4.18
C GLN A 139 -23.77 18.39 -3.85
N PRO A 140 -23.65 19.17 -2.75
CA PRO A 140 -22.39 19.83 -2.39
C PRO A 140 -21.26 18.82 -2.13
N GLU A 141 -21.56 17.70 -1.46
CA GLU A 141 -20.59 16.64 -1.16
C GLU A 141 -20.05 15.97 -2.43
N LEU A 142 -20.89 15.78 -3.46
CA LEU A 142 -20.45 15.22 -4.73
C LEU A 142 -19.58 16.20 -5.50
N LEU A 143 -19.94 17.49 -5.51
CA LEU A 143 -19.12 18.54 -6.12
C LEU A 143 -17.73 18.61 -5.48
N GLU A 144 -17.65 18.52 -4.15
CA GLU A 144 -16.39 18.46 -3.42
C GLU A 144 -15.58 17.21 -3.80
N ALA A 145 -16.23 16.04 -3.87
CA ALA A 145 -15.57 14.80 -4.25
C ALA A 145 -15.02 14.85 -5.69
N ILE A 146 -15.80 15.42 -6.63
CA ILE A 146 -15.37 15.61 -8.02
C ILE A 146 -14.20 16.62 -8.09
N ALA A 147 -14.30 17.75 -7.38
CA ALA A 147 -13.25 18.77 -7.36
C ALA A 147 -11.94 18.21 -6.79
N ALA A 148 -11.99 17.47 -5.69
CA ALA A 148 -10.82 16.79 -5.12
C ALA A 148 -10.17 15.84 -6.13
N ARG A 149 -10.97 15.20 -6.98
CA ARG A 149 -10.50 14.23 -7.96
C ARG A 149 -9.94 14.86 -9.24
N LEU A 150 -10.50 15.98 -9.71
CA LEU A 150 -9.90 16.78 -10.79
C LEU A 150 -8.56 17.38 -10.36
N VAL A 151 -8.44 17.82 -9.11
CA VAL A 151 -7.16 18.24 -8.52
C VAL A 151 -6.15 17.09 -8.47
N TRP A 152 -6.61 15.87 -8.14
CA TRP A 152 -5.78 14.65 -8.19
C TRP A 152 -5.27 14.34 -9.61
N LEU A 153 -6.02 14.69 -10.65
CA LEU A 153 -5.64 14.57 -12.07
C LEU A 153 -4.74 15.71 -12.59
N GLY A 154 -4.28 16.61 -11.71
CA GLY A 154 -3.43 17.73 -12.08
C GLY A 154 -4.17 18.97 -12.58
N GLU A 155 -5.51 18.95 -12.59
CA GLU A 155 -6.32 20.12 -12.93
C GLU A 155 -6.67 20.92 -11.68
N GLY A 156 -5.70 21.71 -11.23
CA GLY A 156 -5.96 22.87 -10.38
C GLY A 156 -6.09 24.12 -11.24
N PRO A 157 -6.76 25.19 -10.76
CA PRO A 157 -6.61 26.49 -11.41
C PRO A 157 -5.12 26.87 -11.36
N GLU A 158 -4.53 27.14 -12.52
CA GLU A 158 -3.21 27.77 -12.58
C GLU A 158 -3.26 29.05 -11.74
N GLY A 159 -2.38 29.15 -10.74
CA GLY A 159 -2.26 30.36 -9.90
C GLY A 159 -3.15 30.46 -8.65
N PHE A 160 -3.83 29.40 -8.19
CA PHE A 160 -4.70 29.49 -7.00
C PHE A 160 -4.01 29.16 -5.66
N ASP A 161 -4.08 30.12 -4.76
CA ASP A 161 -3.50 30.25 -3.41
C ASP A 161 -3.56 28.99 -2.53
N ARG A 162 -2.47 28.72 -1.80
CA ARG A 162 -2.33 27.56 -0.89
C ARG A 162 -3.32 27.62 0.29
N GLY A 163 -3.78 28.82 0.66
CA GLY A 163 -4.70 29.03 1.77
C GLY A 163 -6.19 28.84 1.45
N GLY A 164 -6.59 28.86 0.17
CA GLY A 164 -8.01 28.91 -0.24
C GLY A 164 -8.69 27.56 -0.50
N ARG A 165 -7.97 26.44 -0.41
CA ARG A 165 -8.53 25.10 -0.70
C ARG A 165 -9.22 24.49 0.54
N PRO A 166 -10.35 23.80 0.38
CA PRO A 166 -10.93 22.99 1.45
C PRO A 166 -9.90 22.00 1.99
N ALA A 167 -9.85 21.83 3.30
CA ALA A 167 -8.84 21.01 3.97
C ALA A 167 -8.84 19.54 3.49
N THR A 168 -10.00 18.99 3.09
CA THR A 168 -10.14 17.65 2.50
C THR A 168 -9.39 17.51 1.17
N ALA A 169 -9.48 18.51 0.29
CA ALA A 169 -8.75 18.53 -0.99
C ALA A 169 -7.23 18.68 -0.78
N ARG A 170 -6.83 19.47 0.22
CA ARG A 170 -5.43 19.63 0.62
C ARG A 170 -4.84 18.32 1.16
N LEU A 171 -5.59 17.62 2.01
CA LEU A 171 -5.21 16.32 2.56
C LEU A 171 -5.10 15.24 1.46
N GLY A 172 -6.05 15.24 0.50
CA GLY A 172 -6.01 14.35 -0.66
C GLY A 172 -4.78 14.56 -1.54
N LYS A 173 -4.42 15.83 -1.80
CA LYS A 173 -3.18 16.17 -2.53
C LYS A 173 -1.94 15.77 -1.74
N ALA A 174 -1.88 16.07 -0.44
CA ALA A 174 -0.75 15.68 0.41
C ALA A 174 -0.53 14.16 0.37
N ARG A 175 -1.59 13.34 0.44
CA ARG A 175 -1.48 11.87 0.31
C ARG A 175 -0.84 11.44 -1.01
N LEU A 176 -1.19 12.09 -2.12
CA LEU A 176 -0.63 11.79 -3.43
C LEU A 176 0.84 12.17 -3.50
N ASP A 177 1.15 13.40 -3.08
CA ASP A 177 2.49 13.95 -3.11
C ASP A 177 3.42 13.10 -2.23
N LEU A 178 2.98 12.61 -1.06
CA LEU A 178 3.74 11.70 -0.20
C LEU A 178 4.02 10.33 -0.85
N ARG A 179 3.06 9.77 -1.59
CA ARG A 179 3.18 8.44 -2.22
C ARG A 179 3.92 8.44 -3.55
N ARG A 180 3.73 9.46 -4.38
CA ARG A 180 4.20 9.51 -5.78
C ARG A 180 5.13 10.67 -6.07
N GLY A 181 5.21 11.65 -5.18
CA GLY A 181 6.02 12.84 -5.37
C GLY A 181 7.51 12.57 -5.17
N GLY A 182 8.33 13.31 -5.91
CA GLY A 182 9.76 13.45 -5.61
C GLY A 182 9.97 14.16 -4.27
N ARG A 183 11.22 14.17 -3.77
CA ARG A 183 11.57 14.71 -2.44
C ARG A 183 10.91 16.06 -2.11
N TYR A 184 10.89 17.00 -3.06
CA TYR A 184 10.34 18.33 -2.87
C TYR A 184 8.81 18.34 -2.71
N ALA A 185 8.10 17.50 -3.46
CA ALA A 185 6.65 17.37 -3.35
C ALA A 185 6.27 16.74 -2.01
N ARG A 186 7.03 15.75 -1.54
CA ARG A 186 6.81 15.13 -0.23
C ARG A 186 7.04 16.10 0.92
N THR A 187 8.11 16.90 0.87
CA THR A 187 8.35 17.94 1.87
C THR A 187 7.22 18.98 1.89
N ALA A 188 6.79 19.46 0.72
CA ALA A 188 5.67 20.40 0.63
C ALA A 188 4.35 19.80 1.14
N ALA A 189 4.14 18.50 0.95
CA ALA A 189 2.99 17.79 1.51
C ALA A 189 3.04 17.71 3.04
N LEU A 190 4.22 17.48 3.63
CA LEU A 190 4.40 17.52 5.09
C LEU A 190 4.14 18.91 5.66
N ASP A 191 4.54 19.98 4.97
CA ASP A 191 4.22 21.36 5.38
C ASP A 191 2.69 21.58 5.39
N VAL A 192 1.97 21.04 4.39
CA VAL A 192 0.50 21.09 4.35
C VAL A 192 -0.12 20.29 5.50
N LEU A 193 0.43 19.11 5.84
CA LEU A 193 -0.06 18.33 6.96
C LEU A 193 0.15 19.03 8.30
N LEU A 194 1.25 19.75 8.45
CA LEU A 194 1.56 20.53 9.66
C LEU A 194 0.54 21.66 9.85
N GLU A 195 0.17 22.36 8.78
CA GLU A 195 -0.89 23.36 8.82
C GLU A 195 -2.26 22.74 9.16
N LEU A 196 -2.61 21.62 8.52
CA LEU A 196 -3.89 20.93 8.77
C LEU A 196 -3.96 20.33 10.19
N ALA A 197 -2.83 19.96 10.77
CA ALA A 197 -2.72 19.41 12.11
C ALA A 197 -3.10 20.40 13.21
N SER A 198 -3.10 21.70 12.91
CA SER A 198 -3.53 22.78 13.81
C SER A 198 -5.05 22.99 13.81
N GLY A 199 -5.81 22.29 12.97
CA GLY A 199 -7.23 22.51 12.73
C GLY A 199 -8.13 21.28 12.94
N PRO A 200 -9.38 21.31 12.44
CA PRO A 200 -10.36 20.23 12.61
C PRO A 200 -9.99 18.93 11.87
N HIS A 201 -8.93 18.96 11.05
CA HIS A 201 -8.40 17.79 10.33
C HIS A 201 -7.11 17.25 10.96
N ARG A 202 -6.90 17.51 12.27
CA ARG A 202 -5.75 17.03 13.05
C ARG A 202 -5.55 15.52 12.90
N ASP A 203 -6.54 14.71 13.26
CA ASP A 203 -6.36 13.26 13.29
C ASP A 203 -6.07 12.65 11.90
N PRO A 204 -6.79 13.02 10.81
CA PRO A 204 -6.44 12.57 9.47
C PRO A 204 -5.05 13.00 9.01
N ALA A 205 -4.60 14.20 9.37
CA ALA A 205 -3.28 14.70 8.99
C ALA A 205 -2.17 13.95 9.74
N LEU A 206 -2.34 13.72 11.06
CA LEU A 206 -1.43 12.94 11.88
C LEU A 206 -1.35 11.48 11.43
N ALA A 207 -2.48 10.86 11.08
CA ALA A 207 -2.51 9.49 10.56
C ALA A 207 -1.73 9.37 9.25
N LEU A 208 -1.88 10.34 8.34
CA LEU A 208 -1.15 10.34 7.08
C LEU A 208 0.34 10.60 7.27
N ALA A 209 0.71 11.47 8.20
CA ALA A 209 2.11 11.69 8.57
C ALA A 209 2.74 10.43 9.17
N ALA A 210 2.01 9.69 10.02
CA ALA A 210 2.47 8.42 10.58
C ALA A 210 2.62 7.32 9.52
N GLU A 211 1.72 7.25 8.54
CA GLU A 211 1.86 6.37 7.37
C GLU A 211 3.13 6.73 6.57
N HIS A 212 3.33 8.02 6.28
CA HIS A 212 4.53 8.46 5.55
C HIS A 212 5.82 8.29 6.32
N ALA A 213 5.78 8.38 7.65
CA ALA A 213 6.93 8.09 8.49
C ALA A 213 7.49 6.70 8.15
N GLN A 214 6.65 5.71 7.85
CA GLN A 214 7.08 4.37 7.47
C GLN A 214 7.77 4.29 6.10
N HIS A 215 7.74 5.35 5.29
CA HIS A 215 8.29 5.36 3.93
C HIS A 215 9.78 4.97 3.92
N PRO A 216 10.22 4.04 3.05
CA PRO A 216 11.56 3.42 3.07
C PRO A 216 12.75 4.39 2.93
N SER A 217 12.55 5.53 2.26
CA SER A 217 13.61 6.50 2.01
C SER A 217 13.20 7.93 2.39
N LEU A 218 13.12 8.22 3.68
CA LEU A 218 12.92 9.59 4.16
C LEU A 218 14.20 10.40 4.00
N THR A 219 14.09 11.61 3.45
CA THR A 219 15.20 12.57 3.44
C THR A 219 15.34 13.26 4.81
N PRO A 220 16.51 13.83 5.14
CA PRO A 220 16.70 14.54 6.41
C PRO A 220 15.67 15.66 6.65
N ILE A 221 15.26 16.36 5.59
CA ILE A 221 14.24 17.42 5.70
C ILE A 221 12.84 16.86 5.94
N GLU A 222 12.52 15.67 5.40
CA GLU A 222 11.25 15.00 5.69
C GLU A 222 11.21 14.50 7.15
N LEU A 223 12.32 13.95 7.65
CA LEU A 223 12.47 13.57 9.06
C LEU A 223 12.28 14.78 9.99
N ASP A 224 12.90 15.91 9.69
CA ASP A 224 12.74 17.15 10.47
C ASP A 224 11.26 17.60 10.52
N ARG A 225 10.57 17.60 9.38
CA ARG A 225 9.15 17.97 9.32
C ARG A 225 8.24 17.00 10.07
N LEU A 226 8.51 15.70 10.00
CA LEU A 226 7.80 14.69 10.79
C LEU A 226 8.05 14.88 12.29
N ARG A 227 9.30 15.15 12.70
CA ARG A 227 9.64 15.46 14.11
C ARG A 227 8.88 16.67 14.60
N THR A 228 8.84 17.75 13.83
CA THR A 228 8.09 18.97 14.19
C THR A 228 6.61 18.68 14.33
N LEU A 229 6.01 18.02 13.33
CA LEU A 229 4.59 17.67 13.33
C LEU A 229 4.21 16.80 14.54
N PHE A 230 5.00 15.78 14.87
CA PHE A 230 4.74 14.94 16.04
C PHE A 230 4.99 15.65 17.36
N ARG A 231 6.01 16.52 17.45
CA ARG A 231 6.32 17.27 18.67
C ARG A 231 5.19 18.25 19.04
N GLU A 232 4.65 18.91 18.04
CA GLU A 232 3.64 19.97 18.19
C GLU A 232 2.21 19.42 18.33
N HIS A 233 1.90 18.30 17.67
CA HIS A 233 0.53 17.84 17.53
C HIS A 233 0.23 16.45 18.10
N LEU A 234 1.19 15.72 18.68
CA LEU A 234 0.93 14.52 19.48
C LEU A 234 1.11 14.78 20.96
N ASP A 235 0.31 14.08 21.78
CA ASP A 235 0.29 14.26 23.23
C ASP A 235 0.96 13.09 23.96
N GLY A 236 1.64 13.42 25.07
CA GLY A 236 2.11 12.48 26.08
C GLY A 236 2.87 11.26 25.51
N PRO A 237 2.41 10.02 25.77
CA PRO A 237 3.07 8.80 25.32
C PRO A 237 3.19 8.69 23.79
N ARG A 238 2.15 9.05 23.03
CA ARG A 238 2.13 8.91 21.56
C ARG A 238 3.21 9.75 20.88
N ARG A 239 3.49 10.93 21.44
CA ARG A 239 4.59 11.79 20.97
C ARG A 239 5.95 11.16 21.23
N ALA A 240 6.15 10.64 22.45
CA ALA A 240 7.41 10.01 22.83
C ALA A 240 7.68 8.79 21.92
N ASP A 241 6.67 7.97 21.67
CA ASP A 241 6.77 6.79 20.80
C ASP A 241 7.10 7.16 19.35
N ALA A 242 6.40 8.16 18.79
CA ALA A 242 6.62 8.59 17.40
C ALA A 242 8.00 9.23 17.18
N LEU A 243 8.48 10.03 18.14
CA LEU A 243 9.81 10.63 18.08
C LEU A 243 10.92 9.57 18.29
N ALA A 244 10.74 8.68 19.26
CA ALA A 244 11.64 7.54 19.44
C ALA A 244 11.73 6.69 18.16
N TRP A 245 10.60 6.46 17.49
CA TRP A 245 10.58 5.73 16.22
C TRP A 245 11.42 6.43 15.12
N LEU A 246 11.29 7.75 14.97
CA LEU A 246 12.09 8.53 14.01
C LEU A 246 13.58 8.48 14.33
N ASP A 247 13.94 8.58 15.62
CA ASP A 247 15.32 8.53 16.07
C ASP A 247 15.94 7.15 15.88
N ALA A 248 15.20 6.08 16.20
CA ALA A 248 15.62 4.69 15.99
C ALA A 248 15.93 4.43 14.52
N ARG A 249 15.06 4.92 13.63
CA ARG A 249 15.23 4.81 12.19
C ARG A 249 16.47 5.55 11.72
N GLU A 250 16.70 6.76 12.19
CA GLU A 250 17.87 7.54 11.81
C GLU A 250 19.18 6.87 12.28
N HIS A 251 19.19 6.27 13.48
CA HIS A 251 20.31 5.48 13.97
C HIS A 251 20.54 4.23 13.12
N LEU A 252 19.48 3.51 12.74
CA LEU A 252 19.57 2.38 11.81
C LEU A 252 20.08 2.81 10.43
N ASP A 253 19.60 3.94 9.91
CA ASP A 253 20.08 4.53 8.66
C ASP A 253 21.55 4.98 8.77
N ARG A 254 22.07 5.26 9.97
CA ARG A 254 23.51 5.51 10.20
C ARG A 254 24.32 4.25 10.54
N GLY A 255 23.67 3.13 10.85
CA GLY A 255 24.33 1.93 11.37
C GLY A 255 24.84 2.08 12.80
N GLU A 256 24.32 3.06 13.53
CA GLU A 256 24.72 3.38 14.91
C GLU A 256 23.81 2.66 15.90
N ARG A 257 24.37 2.25 17.04
CA ARG A 257 23.59 1.67 18.14
C ARG A 257 22.90 2.79 18.91
N PRO A 258 21.57 2.75 19.12
CA PRO A 258 20.90 3.71 19.99
C PRO A 258 21.45 3.56 21.42
N ALA A 259 21.68 4.67 22.11
CA ALA A 259 22.15 4.65 23.49
C ALA A 259 21.16 3.90 24.41
N PRO A 260 21.63 3.16 25.44
CA PRO A 260 20.76 2.42 26.37
C PRO A 260 19.72 3.28 27.08
N GLU A 261 20.01 4.57 27.26
CA GLU A 261 19.14 5.53 27.94
C GLU A 261 18.16 6.23 26.99
N SER A 262 18.17 5.90 25.70
CA SER A 262 17.31 6.54 24.70
C SER A 262 15.85 6.12 24.85
N ALA A 263 14.93 7.02 24.49
CA ALA A 263 13.50 6.72 24.40
C ALA A 263 13.20 5.52 23.47
N VAL A 264 14.09 5.29 22.49
CA VAL A 264 14.08 4.11 21.61
C VAL A 264 14.19 2.82 22.40
N HIS A 265 15.12 2.76 23.36
CA HIS A 265 15.35 1.60 24.22
C HIS A 265 14.22 1.39 25.25
N ALA A 266 13.60 2.47 25.73
CA ALA A 266 12.46 2.39 26.64
C ALA A 266 11.18 1.88 25.96
N ALA A 267 10.83 2.40 24.78
CA ALA A 267 9.66 1.96 24.00
C ALA A 267 9.77 0.48 23.58
N ALA A 268 10.99 0.10 23.20
CA ALA A 268 11.46 -1.26 23.00
C ALA A 268 11.13 -2.23 24.16
N LEU A 269 11.55 -1.90 25.38
CA LEU A 269 11.30 -2.72 26.58
C LEU A 269 9.80 -2.77 26.93
N ALA A 270 9.06 -1.68 26.67
CA ALA A 270 7.63 -1.63 26.89
C ALA A 270 6.86 -2.57 25.93
N ALA A 271 7.26 -2.62 24.65
CA ALA A 271 6.72 -3.55 23.67
C ALA A 271 6.99 -5.01 24.06
N GLN A 272 8.21 -5.33 24.48
CA GLN A 272 8.56 -6.65 25.02
C GLN A 272 7.65 -7.03 26.20
N SER A 273 7.49 -6.13 27.17
CA SER A 273 6.69 -6.38 28.38
C SER A 273 5.19 -6.55 28.10
N ALA A 274 4.64 -5.85 27.11
CA ALA A 274 3.24 -6.02 26.69
C ALA A 274 3.00 -7.41 26.06
N LEU A 275 3.96 -7.88 25.28
CA LEU A 275 3.91 -9.18 24.61
C LEU A 275 4.08 -10.35 25.59
N GLU A 276 4.98 -10.24 26.57
CA GLU A 276 5.13 -11.24 27.65
C GLU A 276 3.84 -11.45 28.45
N ARG A 277 2.97 -10.43 28.48
CA ARG A 277 1.65 -10.47 29.12
C ARG A 277 0.52 -10.98 28.20
N GLY A 278 0.83 -11.38 26.97
CA GLY A 278 -0.16 -11.90 26.01
C GLY A 278 -1.16 -10.85 25.50
N ALA A 279 -0.86 -9.56 25.68
CA ALA A 279 -1.65 -8.48 25.12
C ALA A 279 -1.02 -8.06 23.77
N PRO A 280 -1.68 -8.27 22.62
CA PRO A 280 -1.18 -7.70 21.37
C PRO A 280 -1.19 -6.17 21.52
N PRO A 281 -0.15 -5.45 21.07
CA PRO A 281 -0.14 -4.00 21.10
C PRO A 281 -1.31 -3.48 20.24
N THR A 282 -2.38 -3.03 20.89
CA THR A 282 -3.60 -2.54 20.23
C THR A 282 -3.40 -1.08 19.81
N GLY A 283 -2.51 -0.85 18.85
CA GLY A 283 -2.25 0.46 18.28
C GLY A 283 -1.49 0.32 16.98
N THR A 284 -2.10 0.71 15.87
CA THR A 284 -1.54 0.65 14.52
C THR A 284 -0.09 1.16 14.44
N THR A 285 0.83 0.25 14.11
CA THR A 285 2.09 0.47 13.37
C THR A 285 3.22 1.30 14.01
N PRO A 286 3.82 0.82 15.12
CA PRO A 286 5.27 1.02 15.36
C PRO A 286 6.05 -0.25 15.78
N ASP A 287 5.40 -1.40 15.92
CA ASP A 287 5.94 -2.49 16.76
C ASP A 287 7.02 -3.37 16.11
N ALA A 288 6.96 -3.64 14.80
CA ALA A 288 7.87 -4.60 14.16
C ALA A 288 9.34 -4.12 14.05
N LEU A 289 9.54 -2.83 13.75
CA LEU A 289 10.88 -2.23 13.68
C LEU A 289 11.47 -2.05 15.09
N ALA A 290 10.64 -1.64 16.06
CA ALA A 290 11.05 -1.56 17.46
C ALA A 290 11.42 -2.94 18.02
N LEU A 291 10.61 -3.97 17.75
CA LEU A 291 10.91 -5.37 18.11
C LEU A 291 12.19 -5.88 17.45
N ALA A 292 12.43 -5.53 16.19
CA ALA A 292 13.67 -5.88 15.50
C ALA A 292 14.89 -5.15 16.11
N VAL A 293 14.76 -3.87 16.47
CA VAL A 293 15.81 -3.10 17.17
C VAL A 293 16.12 -3.70 18.56
N VAL A 294 15.10 -4.17 19.29
CA VAL A 294 15.25 -4.84 20.60
C VAL A 294 15.93 -6.19 20.50
N ALA A 295 15.50 -7.01 19.54
CA ALA A 295 16.04 -8.34 19.32
C ALA A 295 17.57 -8.33 19.11
N LEU A 296 18.10 -7.24 18.57
CA LEU A 296 19.52 -7.04 18.28
C LEU A 296 20.33 -6.55 19.48
N HIS A 297 19.68 -5.93 20.47
CA HIS A 297 20.33 -5.21 21.55
C HIS A 297 20.06 -5.79 22.95
N GLY A 298 19.22 -6.83 23.09
CA GLY A 298 19.07 -7.54 24.36
C GLY A 298 20.42 -8.10 24.83
N GLU A 299 20.86 -7.81 26.05
CA GLU A 299 22.18 -8.25 26.55
C GLU A 299 22.27 -9.77 26.79
N ARG A 300 21.13 -10.46 26.86
CA ARG A 300 21.04 -11.89 27.15
C ARG A 300 20.46 -12.65 25.96
N GLU A 301 21.18 -13.69 25.52
CA GLU A 301 20.82 -14.58 24.42
C GLU A 301 19.40 -15.17 24.56
N ALA A 302 18.99 -15.47 25.80
CA ALA A 302 17.65 -15.98 26.13
C ALA A 302 16.49 -15.03 25.78
N GLN A 303 16.76 -13.73 25.63
CA GLN A 303 15.75 -12.70 25.29
C GLN A 303 15.68 -12.41 23.79
N ARG A 304 16.75 -12.71 23.03
CA ARG A 304 16.85 -12.38 21.60
C ARG A 304 16.05 -13.33 20.71
N GLU A 305 16.15 -14.63 21.00
CA GLU A 305 15.58 -15.70 20.19
C GLU A 305 14.03 -15.69 20.13
N PRO A 306 13.27 -15.43 21.22
CA PRO A 306 11.81 -15.31 21.15
C PRO A 306 11.33 -14.12 20.30
N LEU A 307 12.04 -12.99 20.36
CA LEU A 307 11.70 -11.78 19.60
C LEU A 307 11.97 -11.94 18.10
N LEU A 308 13.05 -12.65 17.74
CA LEU A 308 13.34 -13.00 16.35
C LEU A 308 12.36 -14.05 15.80
N ARG A 309 11.93 -15.01 16.64
CA ARG A 309 10.85 -15.96 16.30
C ARG A 309 9.48 -15.27 16.17
N LEU A 310 9.23 -14.21 16.92
CA LEU A 310 7.98 -13.44 16.83
C LEU A 310 7.94 -12.60 15.54
N ALA A 311 9.06 -11.97 15.17
CA ALA A 311 9.21 -11.29 13.88
C ALA A 311 9.02 -12.26 12.69
N ASP A 312 9.35 -13.53 12.89
CA ASP A 312 9.14 -14.64 11.95
C ASP A 312 7.69 -15.15 11.91
N HIS A 313 6.95 -15.15 13.03
CA HIS A 313 5.60 -15.72 13.13
C HIS A 313 4.50 -14.80 12.57
N GLU A 314 4.67 -13.48 12.68
CA GLU A 314 3.67 -12.47 12.29
C GLU A 314 3.57 -12.22 10.76
N GLY A 315 4.32 -12.94 9.92
CA GLY A 315 4.21 -12.78 8.47
C GLY A 315 4.47 -11.34 8.00
N LEU A 316 5.48 -10.68 8.60
CA LEU A 316 5.88 -9.29 8.34
C LEU A 316 6.56 -9.12 6.97
N VAL A 317 5.83 -9.44 5.90
CA VAL A 317 6.27 -9.33 4.50
C VAL A 317 6.14 -7.88 3.99
N ALA A 318 5.61 -6.95 4.80
CA ALA A 318 5.30 -5.58 4.37
C ALA A 318 6.47 -4.60 4.47
N THR A 319 7.43 -4.80 5.38
CA THR A 319 8.55 -3.86 5.61
C THR A 319 9.87 -4.61 5.78
N THR A 320 10.38 -5.13 4.67
CA THR A 320 11.61 -5.94 4.62
C THR A 320 12.90 -5.16 4.91
N GLU A 321 12.94 -3.84 4.70
CA GLU A 321 14.16 -3.01 4.89
C GLU A 321 14.61 -2.89 6.36
N PRO A 322 13.71 -2.63 7.33
CA PRO A 322 13.92 -2.84 8.77
C PRO A 322 14.59 -4.15 9.16
N LEU A 323 14.12 -5.26 8.60
CA LEU A 323 14.59 -6.61 8.92
C LEU A 323 15.96 -6.88 8.30
N LEU A 324 16.29 -6.25 7.18
CA LEU A 324 17.62 -6.31 6.56
C LEU A 324 18.67 -5.55 7.37
N ALA A 325 18.31 -4.36 7.88
CA ALA A 325 19.16 -3.63 8.82
C ALA A 325 19.36 -4.42 10.12
N ALA A 326 18.31 -5.08 10.59
CA ALA A 326 18.38 -5.97 11.75
C ALA A 326 19.30 -7.17 11.51
N ALA A 327 19.12 -7.90 10.41
CA ALA A 327 19.97 -9.03 10.06
C ALA A 327 21.45 -8.63 9.95
N ALA A 328 21.75 -7.44 9.38
CA ALA A 328 23.10 -6.91 9.29
C ALA A 328 23.72 -6.61 10.66
N LEU A 329 22.95 -6.01 11.57
CA LEU A 329 23.41 -5.72 12.94
C LEU A 329 23.51 -6.98 13.81
N GLY A 330 22.65 -7.97 13.58
CA GLY A 330 22.66 -9.24 14.31
C GLY A 330 23.94 -10.02 14.05
N HIS A 331 24.50 -9.96 12.83
CA HIS A 331 25.77 -10.61 12.49
C HIS A 331 26.95 -10.10 13.33
N ALA A 332 26.87 -8.87 13.85
CA ALA A 332 27.88 -8.29 14.73
C ALA A 332 27.78 -8.77 16.20
N ALA A 333 26.67 -9.39 16.59
CA ALA A 333 26.39 -9.78 17.98
C ALA A 333 26.16 -11.29 18.18
N ASP A 334 25.54 -11.97 17.23
CA ASP A 334 25.30 -13.42 17.19
C ASP A 334 25.24 -13.91 15.72
N PRO A 335 26.35 -14.46 15.20
CA PRO A 335 26.48 -14.80 13.78
C PRO A 335 25.50 -15.87 13.27
N GLU A 336 25.09 -16.82 14.11
CA GLU A 336 24.30 -17.98 13.66
C GLU A 336 22.82 -17.61 13.54
N THR A 337 22.30 -16.87 14.52
CA THR A 337 20.91 -16.38 14.47
C THR A 337 20.71 -15.36 13.36
N ALA A 338 21.68 -14.46 13.17
CA ALA A 338 21.68 -13.52 12.05
C ALA A 338 21.70 -14.23 10.69
N ARG A 339 22.49 -15.30 10.57
CA ARG A 339 22.52 -16.14 9.36
C ARG A 339 21.16 -16.77 9.07
N ARG A 340 20.50 -17.35 10.09
CA ARG A 340 19.16 -17.96 9.95
C ARG A 340 18.11 -16.94 9.50
N LEU A 341 18.12 -15.74 10.09
CA LEU A 341 17.22 -14.65 9.71
C LEU A 341 17.48 -14.18 8.27
N ALA A 342 18.75 -13.97 7.92
CA ALA A 342 19.15 -13.53 6.58
C ALA A 342 18.73 -14.54 5.50
N LEU A 343 18.94 -15.84 5.72
CA LEU A 343 18.52 -16.89 4.79
C LEU A 343 16.99 -16.93 4.59
N ARG A 344 16.22 -16.68 5.66
CA ARG A 344 14.75 -16.58 5.56
C ARG A 344 14.31 -15.35 4.77
N LEU A 345 14.92 -14.18 5.02
CA LEU A 345 14.66 -12.97 4.24
C LEU A 345 14.98 -13.16 2.76
N LEU A 346 16.04 -13.90 2.45
CA LEU A 346 16.43 -14.30 1.10
C LEU A 346 15.49 -15.34 0.48
N ALA A 347 14.67 -16.05 1.27
CA ALA A 347 13.64 -16.96 0.77
C ALA A 347 12.30 -16.25 0.47
N LEU A 348 12.07 -15.05 1.04
CA LEU A 348 10.87 -14.27 0.76
C LEU A 348 10.90 -13.66 -0.66
N PRO A 349 9.75 -13.54 -1.34
CA PRO A 349 9.67 -12.87 -2.64
C PRO A 349 10.15 -11.41 -2.50
N ASN A 350 10.94 -10.95 -3.46
CA ASN A 350 11.68 -9.69 -3.37
C ASN A 350 10.72 -8.49 -3.28
N ARG A 351 10.45 -8.00 -2.06
CA ARG A 351 9.60 -6.82 -1.80
C ARG A 351 10.34 -5.63 -1.22
N ALA A 352 11.60 -5.79 -0.81
CA ALA A 352 12.43 -4.69 -0.30
C ALA A 352 13.05 -3.92 -1.45
N SER A 353 12.97 -2.58 -1.40
CA SER A 353 13.64 -1.72 -2.36
C SER A 353 15.06 -1.34 -1.96
N ARG A 354 15.42 -1.48 -0.67
CA ARG A 354 16.72 -1.09 -0.10
C ARG A 354 17.13 -1.95 1.10
N GLY A 355 18.40 -1.85 1.51
CA GLY A 355 18.98 -2.48 2.70
C GLY A 355 19.72 -3.78 2.44
N TRP A 356 19.66 -4.31 1.21
CA TRP A 356 20.34 -5.54 0.81
C TRP A 356 21.86 -5.37 0.79
N LEU A 357 22.36 -4.18 0.39
CA LEU A 357 23.79 -3.90 0.37
C LEU A 357 24.40 -3.96 1.78
N ARG A 358 23.68 -3.48 2.79
CA ARG A 358 24.14 -3.51 4.19
C ARG A 358 24.17 -4.94 4.72
N LEU A 359 23.13 -5.72 4.44
CA LEU A 359 23.13 -7.14 4.77
C LEU A 359 24.34 -7.84 4.14
N ALA A 360 24.62 -7.57 2.86
CA ALA A 360 25.78 -8.12 2.18
C ALA A 360 27.12 -7.73 2.84
N GLN A 361 27.28 -6.47 3.24
CA GLN A 361 28.49 -5.99 3.91
C GLN A 361 28.71 -6.65 5.29
N ALA A 362 27.62 -6.95 5.99
CA ALA A 362 27.65 -7.62 7.29
C ALA A 362 27.73 -9.16 7.23
N SER A 363 27.52 -9.74 6.04
CA SER A 363 27.44 -11.20 5.84
C SER A 363 28.67 -11.76 5.15
N ARG A 364 28.79 -13.10 5.10
CA ARG A 364 29.81 -13.81 4.32
C ARG A 364 29.22 -14.99 3.54
N GLY A 365 29.94 -15.43 2.51
CA GLY A 365 29.59 -16.62 1.74
C GLY A 365 28.27 -16.46 0.99
N GLU A 366 27.40 -17.48 1.09
CA GLU A 366 26.16 -17.54 0.32
C GLU A 366 25.19 -16.39 0.61
N VAL A 367 25.06 -16.00 1.87
CA VAL A 367 24.17 -14.91 2.30
C VAL A 367 24.64 -13.58 1.70
N GLN A 368 25.95 -13.33 1.73
CA GLN A 368 26.55 -12.13 1.14
C GLN A 368 26.29 -12.08 -0.36
N ARG A 369 26.47 -13.20 -1.08
CA ARG A 369 26.26 -13.27 -2.52
C ARG A 369 24.80 -12.94 -2.90
N GLN A 370 23.84 -13.63 -2.29
CA GLN A 370 22.42 -13.43 -2.63
C GLN A 370 21.93 -12.03 -2.20
N ALA A 371 22.45 -11.49 -1.10
CA ALA A 371 22.15 -10.11 -0.71
C ALA A 371 22.72 -9.09 -1.71
N LEU A 372 23.93 -9.29 -2.23
CA LEU A 372 24.48 -8.43 -3.29
C LEU A 372 23.64 -8.49 -4.57
N GLU A 373 23.24 -9.69 -5.00
CA GLU A 373 22.37 -9.85 -6.19
C GLU A 373 21.04 -9.10 -6.04
N ARG A 374 20.44 -9.14 -4.84
CA ARG A 374 19.23 -8.38 -4.55
C ARG A 374 19.47 -6.87 -4.47
N ALA A 375 20.60 -6.44 -3.90
CA ALA A 375 20.99 -5.03 -3.84
C ALA A 375 21.18 -4.44 -5.25
N GLU A 376 21.79 -5.19 -6.15
CA GLU A 376 21.95 -4.82 -7.56
C GLU A 376 20.59 -4.77 -8.28
N GLY A 377 19.76 -5.81 -8.10
CA GLY A 377 18.41 -5.84 -8.68
C GLY A 377 17.52 -4.69 -8.21
N ALA A 378 17.75 -4.20 -6.98
CA ALA A 378 17.07 -3.06 -6.40
C ALA A 378 17.70 -1.70 -6.76
N GLY A 379 18.88 -1.69 -7.41
CA GLY A 379 19.59 -0.47 -7.78
C GLY A 379 20.14 0.31 -6.59
N GLU A 380 20.59 -0.37 -5.53
CA GLU A 380 21.18 0.29 -4.36
C GLU A 380 22.52 0.97 -4.72
N PRO A 381 22.73 2.25 -4.36
CA PRO A 381 24.00 2.92 -4.59
C PRO A 381 25.17 2.17 -3.96
N GLY A 382 26.22 1.92 -4.75
CA GLY A 382 27.40 1.17 -4.31
C GLY A 382 27.27 -0.36 -4.38
N ALA A 383 26.12 -0.90 -4.81
CA ALA A 383 25.94 -2.35 -4.96
C ALA A 383 26.84 -2.94 -6.05
N ASP A 384 26.95 -2.28 -7.20
CA ASP A 384 27.85 -2.70 -8.29
C ASP A 384 29.33 -2.66 -7.84
N GLU A 385 29.73 -1.66 -7.06
CA GLU A 385 31.10 -1.57 -6.52
C GLU A 385 31.39 -2.71 -5.54
N ALA A 386 30.51 -2.91 -4.56
CA ALA A 386 30.66 -3.95 -3.54
C ALA A 386 30.65 -5.36 -4.16
N SER A 387 29.79 -5.59 -5.15
CA SER A 387 29.75 -6.82 -5.93
C SER A 387 31.02 -7.03 -6.75
N GLY A 388 31.53 -5.97 -7.37
CA GLY A 388 32.81 -5.99 -8.08
C GLY A 388 34.00 -6.32 -7.17
N LEU A 389 34.04 -5.74 -5.96
CA LEU A 389 35.06 -6.05 -4.95
C LEU A 389 34.96 -7.49 -4.44
N ALA A 390 33.74 -8.01 -4.21
CA ALA A 390 33.51 -9.39 -3.82
C ALA A 390 33.96 -10.37 -4.92
N ALA A 391 33.64 -10.11 -6.18
CA ALA A 391 34.13 -10.88 -7.32
C ALA A 391 35.66 -10.82 -7.45
N ARG A 392 36.30 -9.67 -7.20
CA ARG A 392 37.77 -9.57 -7.17
C ARG A 392 38.39 -10.44 -6.08
N ALA A 393 37.80 -10.46 -4.88
CA ALA A 393 38.26 -11.31 -3.79
C ALA A 393 38.07 -12.81 -4.09
N ALA A 394 36.95 -13.18 -4.74
CA ALA A 394 36.72 -14.55 -5.19
C ALA A 394 37.72 -14.99 -6.27
N ALA A 395 38.06 -14.09 -7.20
CA ALA A 395 39.09 -14.35 -8.21
C ALA A 395 40.44 -14.66 -7.59
N TRP A 396 40.85 -13.88 -6.58
CA TRP A 396 42.10 -14.10 -5.86
C TRP A 396 42.12 -15.45 -5.14
N LYS A 397 41.03 -15.81 -4.45
CA LYS A 397 40.90 -17.12 -3.78
C LYS A 397 40.94 -18.30 -4.76
N ALA A 398 40.28 -18.19 -5.91
CA ALA A 398 40.30 -19.23 -6.93
C ALA A 398 41.72 -19.42 -7.49
N TYR A 399 42.43 -18.31 -7.72
CA TYR A 399 43.82 -18.34 -8.16
C TYR A 399 44.74 -18.99 -7.13
N GLU A 400 44.63 -18.63 -5.84
CA GLU A 400 45.38 -19.27 -4.75
C GLU A 400 45.09 -20.78 -4.62
N ALA A 401 43.89 -21.21 -5.00
CA ALA A 401 43.49 -22.62 -5.00
C ALA A 401 43.92 -23.38 -6.28
N GLY A 402 44.56 -22.71 -7.25
CA GLY A 402 44.96 -23.31 -8.53
C GLY A 402 43.83 -23.45 -9.55
N ASP A 403 42.67 -22.81 -9.33
CA ASP A 403 41.56 -22.75 -10.28
C ASP A 403 41.68 -21.48 -11.15
N GLU A 404 42.53 -21.55 -12.17
CA GLU A 404 42.80 -20.44 -13.09
C GLU A 404 41.55 -20.00 -13.89
N ASP A 405 40.71 -20.97 -14.29
CA ASP A 405 39.47 -20.71 -15.03
C ASP A 405 38.40 -20.04 -14.15
N GLY A 406 38.28 -20.46 -12.89
CA GLY A 406 37.47 -19.78 -11.89
C GLY A 406 37.95 -18.36 -11.62
N ALA A 407 39.27 -18.18 -11.46
CA ALA A 407 39.88 -16.87 -11.25
C ALA A 407 39.60 -15.90 -12.40
N ALA A 408 39.78 -16.35 -13.65
CA ALA A 408 39.54 -15.55 -14.84
C ALA A 408 38.08 -15.10 -14.97
N ARG A 409 37.12 -16.01 -14.70
CA ARG A 409 35.68 -15.69 -14.73
C ARG A 409 35.30 -14.64 -13.70
N HIS A 410 35.74 -14.81 -12.45
CA HIS A 410 35.47 -13.84 -11.40
C HIS A 410 36.13 -12.48 -11.65
N LEU A 411 37.34 -12.46 -12.22
CA LEU A 411 38.02 -11.21 -12.57
C LEU A 411 37.31 -10.45 -13.71
N ALA A 412 36.78 -11.17 -14.71
CA ALA A 412 35.99 -10.57 -15.78
C ALA A 412 34.70 -9.93 -15.23
N GLN A 413 34.01 -10.63 -14.32
CA GLN A 413 32.82 -10.10 -13.64
C GLN A 413 33.14 -8.83 -12.82
N ALA A 414 34.24 -8.84 -12.06
CA ALA A 414 34.70 -7.69 -11.29
C ALA A 414 34.96 -6.47 -12.19
N ARG A 415 35.60 -6.66 -13.35
CA ARG A 415 35.88 -5.57 -14.32
C ARG A 415 34.62 -4.94 -14.89
N VAL A 416 33.59 -5.73 -15.17
CA VAL A 416 32.32 -5.22 -15.70
C VAL A 416 31.60 -4.38 -14.63
N LYS A 417 31.58 -4.88 -13.40
CA LYS A 417 30.88 -4.25 -12.27
C LYS A 417 31.55 -2.96 -11.81
N LEU A 418 32.87 -2.98 -11.64
CA LEU A 418 33.66 -1.80 -11.23
C LEU A 418 33.75 -0.70 -12.30
N ARG A 419 33.37 -0.97 -13.55
CA ARG A 419 33.26 0.05 -14.61
C ARG A 419 31.90 0.76 -14.64
N ARG A 420 30.89 0.18 -13.98
CA ARG A 420 29.51 0.70 -13.92
C ARG A 420 29.24 1.49 -12.65
N SER A 421 29.94 1.15 -11.56
CA SER A 421 30.09 1.98 -10.36
C SER A 421 30.87 3.25 -10.66
#